data_AF-A0A223D0K5-F1
#
_entry.id   AF-A0A223D0K5-F1
#
_cell.length_a   1.000
_cell.length_b   1.000
_cell.length_c   1.000
_cell.angle_alpha   90.00
_cell.angle_beta   90.00
_cell.angle_gamma   90.00
#
_symmetry.space_group_name_H-M   'P 1'
#
loop_
_entity.id
_entity.type
_entity.pdbx_description
1 polymer ?
#
loop_
_entity_poly.entity_id
_entity_poly.type
_entity_poly.pdbx_seq_one_letter_code
_entity_poly.pdbx_strand_id
1 'polypeptide(L)' 'MLAKLIVWAILVGVFLVSGYGLNLIRIAIVDKMAHPDAVIWWRIVLGVILTTGGIAFLGGLVFYRDRKRGKVKPPAWKTK' A
#
# COMPACT_ATOMS: atom_id res chain seq x y z
N MET A 1 -7.91 21.55 -13.92
CA MET A 1 -8.64 20.93 -12.79
C MET A 1 -8.76 19.41 -12.94
N LEU A 2 -9.11 18.89 -14.12
CA LEU A 2 -9.28 17.46 -14.40
C LEU A 2 -8.07 16.57 -14.03
N ALA A 3 -6.84 16.98 -14.39
CA ALA A 3 -5.64 16.22 -14.07
C ALA A 3 -5.41 16.04 -12.55
N LYS A 4 -5.82 17.01 -11.72
CA LYS A 4 -5.72 16.90 -10.26
C LYS A 4 -6.72 15.87 -9.72
N LEU A 5 -7.93 15.84 -10.26
CA LEU A 5 -8.97 14.85 -9.90
C LEU A 5 -8.52 13.43 -10.24
N ILE A 6 -7.87 13.23 -11.39
CA ILE A 6 -7.35 11.92 -11.80
C ILE A 6 -6.29 11.43 -10.80
N VAL A 7 -5.37 12.31 -10.37
CA VAL A 7 -4.37 11.96 -9.35
C VAL A 7 -5.04 11.57 -8.03
N TRP A 8 -6.05 12.31 -7.59
CA TRP A 8 -6.82 11.97 -6.39
C TRP A 8 -7.53 10.62 -6.52
N ALA A 9 -8.15 10.33 -7.66
CA ALA A 9 -8.80 9.05 -7.92
C ALA A 9 -7.82 7.88 -7.86
N ILE A 10 -6.62 8.03 -8.43
CA ILE A 10 -5.56 7.02 -8.34
C ILE A 10 -5.12 6.80 -6.89
N LEU A 11 -4.89 7.87 -6.13
CA LEU A 11 -4.47 7.77 -4.72
C LEU A 11 -5.53 7.08 -3.86
N VAL A 12 -6.80 7.42 -4.04
CA VAL A 12 -7.93 6.77 -3.37
C VAL A 12 -8.03 5.31 -3.78
N GLY A 13 -7.89 4.99 -5.07
CA GLY A 13 -7.90 3.61 -5.55
C GLY A 13 -6.83 2.76 -4.90
N VAL A 14 -5.59 3.26 -4.82
CA VAL A 14 -4.48 2.54 -4.17
C VAL A 14 -4.75 2.36 -2.67
N PHE A 15 -5.28 3.39 -2.01
CA PHE A 15 -5.64 3.30 -0.60
C PHE A 15 -6.70 2.23 -0.35
N LEU A 16 -7.74 2.17 -1.18
CA LEU A 16 -8.80 1.15 -1.08
C LEU A 16 -8.27 -0.26 -1.32
N VAL A 17 -7.41 -0.46 -2.33
CA VAL A 17 -6.77 -1.75 -2.62
C VAL A 17 -5.89 -2.20 -1.45
N SER A 18 -5.11 -1.28 -0.87
CA SER A 18 -4.29 -1.56 0.31
C SER A 18 -5.15 -1.91 1.52
N GLY A 19 -6.24 -1.19 1.76
CA GLY A 19 -7.18 -1.46 2.86
C GLY A 19 -7.90 -2.79 2.70
N TYR A 20 -8.25 -3.16 1.46
CA TYR A 20 -8.81 -4.47 1.16
C TYR A 20 -7.82 -5.61 1.48
N GLY A 21 -6.53 -5.41 1.21
CA GLY A 21 -5.48 -6.35 1.61
C GLY A 21 -5.44 -6.60 3.12
N LEU A 22 -5.53 -5.55 3.94
CA LEU A 22 -5.61 -5.67 5.40
C LEU A 22 -6.87 -6.41 5.84
N ASN A 23 -8.01 -6.13 5.21
CA ASN A 23 -9.25 -6.84 5.49
C ASN A 23 -9.13 -8.34 5.15
N LEU A 24 -8.43 -8.68 4.07
CA LEU A 24 -8.19 -10.07 3.68
C LEU A 24 -7.40 -10.84 4.75
N ILE A 25 -6.38 -10.22 5.34
CA ILE A 25 -5.61 -10.78 6.46
C ILE A 25 -6.51 -10.96 7.68
N ARG A 26 -7.33 -9.95 8.02
CA ARG A 26 -8.28 -10.04 9.13
C ARG A 26 -9.22 -11.22 8.97
N ILE A 27 -9.83 -11.37 7.80
CA ILE A 27 -10.75 -12.48 7.51
C ILE A 27 -10.01 -13.82 7.59
N ALA A 28 -8.80 -13.91 7.07
CA ALA A 28 -7.98 -15.12 7.15
C ALA A 28 -7.72 -15.56 8.61
N ILE A 29 -7.43 -14.61 9.50
CA ILE A 29 -7.21 -14.89 10.92
C ILE A 29 -8.51 -15.34 11.60
N VAL A 30 -9.61 -14.64 11.35
CA VAL A 30 -10.92 -14.97 11.94
C VAL A 30 -11.40 -16.34 11.48
N ASP A 31 -11.27 -16.66 10.19
CA ASP A 31 -11.64 -17.97 9.64
C ASP A 31 -10.83 -19.09 10.28
N LYS A 32 -9.52 -18.89 10.53
CA LYS A 32 -8.70 -19.90 11.20
C LYS A 32 -9.11 -20.16 12.64
N MET A 33 -9.56 -19.11 13.33
CA MET A 33 -10.03 -19.20 14.72
C MET A 33 -11.39 -19.90 14.80
N ALA A 34 -12.30 -19.64 13.85
CA ALA A 34 -13.61 -20.28 13.78
C ALA A 34 -13.54 -21.71 13.24
N HIS A 35 -12.68 -21.95 12.25
CA HIS A 35 -12.54 -23.21 11.52
C HIS A 35 -11.06 -23.61 11.46
N PRO A 36 -10.59 -24.49 12.37
CA PRO A 36 -9.18 -24.87 12.45
C PRO A 36 -8.64 -25.54 11.17
N ASP A 37 -9.50 -26.11 10.34
CA ASP A 37 -9.20 -26.75 9.05
C ASP A 37 -9.15 -25.75 7.87
N ALA A 38 -9.54 -24.49 8.08
CA ALA A 38 -9.52 -23.48 7.03
C ALA A 38 -8.12 -23.26 6.44
N VAL A 39 -8.08 -23.19 5.11
CA VAL A 39 -6.88 -22.91 4.31
C VAL A 39 -6.74 -21.40 4.12
N ILE A 40 -5.82 -20.78 4.85
CA ILE A 40 -5.73 -19.31 4.97
C ILE A 40 -4.52 -18.67 4.28
N TRP A 41 -3.52 -19.48 3.92
CA TRP A 41 -2.21 -18.98 3.47
C TRP A 41 -2.32 -18.07 2.24
N TRP A 42 -3.19 -18.41 1.28
CA TRP A 42 -3.35 -17.62 0.06
C TRP A 42 -3.94 -16.23 0.36
N ARG A 43 -4.85 -16.16 1.34
CA ARG A 43 -5.46 -14.91 1.79
C ARG A 43 -4.42 -14.02 2.47
N ILE A 44 -3.58 -14.61 3.31
CA ILE A 44 -2.48 -13.88 3.96
C ILE A 44 -1.48 -13.37 2.93
N VAL A 45 -1.01 -14.22 2.01
CA VAL A 45 -0.05 -13.83 0.97
C VAL A 45 -0.61 -12.72 0.09
N LEU A 46 -1.84 -12.88 -0.40
CA LEU A 46 -2.48 -11.86 -1.23
C LEU A 46 -2.71 -10.56 -0.45
N GLY A 47 -3.17 -10.65 0.79
CA GLY A 47 -3.38 -9.49 1.65
C GLY A 47 -2.09 -8.72 1.93
N VAL A 48 -0.98 -9.42 2.17
CA VAL A 48 0.35 -8.81 2.34
C VAL A 48 0.81 -8.13 1.06
N ILE A 49 0.68 -8.78 -0.10
CA ILE A 49 1.06 -8.21 -1.40
C ILE A 49 0.26 -6.94 -1.69
N LEU A 50 -1.07 -6.96 -1.51
CA LEU A 50 -1.93 -5.81 -1.76
C LEU A 50 -1.62 -4.64 -0.82
N THR A 51 -1.40 -4.93 0.47
CA THR A 51 -1.10 -3.90 1.47
C THR A 51 0.28 -3.29 1.27
N THR A 52 1.32 -4.12 1.21
CA THR A 52 2.71 -3.65 1.05
C THR A 52 2.93 -3.02 -0.32
N GLY A 53 2.33 -3.59 -1.37
CA GLY A 53 2.34 -3.00 -2.71
C GLY A 53 1.67 -1.63 -2.75
N GLY A 54 0.52 -1.47 -2.10
CA GLY A 54 -0.17 -0.18 -1.99
C GLY A 54 0.65 0.88 -1.26
N ILE A 55 1.24 0.52 -0.12
CA ILE A 55 2.13 1.41 0.66
C ILE A 55 3.38 1.78 -0.15
N ALA A 56 4.03 0.79 -0.78
CA ALA A 56 5.21 1.01 -1.60
C ALA A 56 4.91 1.92 -2.80
N PHE A 57 3.77 1.73 -3.45
CA PHE A 57 3.32 2.58 -4.54
C PHE A 57 3.08 4.02 -4.08
N LEU A 58 2.36 4.22 -2.98
CA LEU A 58 2.12 5.56 -2.41
C LEU A 58 3.43 6.26 -2.05
N GLY A 59 4.32 5.57 -1.33
CA GLY A 59 5.64 6.09 -0.96
C GLY A 59 6.50 6.43 -2.18
N GLY A 60 6.52 5.53 -3.18
CA GLY A 60 7.22 5.73 -4.45
C GLY A 60 6.68 6.93 -5.24
N LEU A 61 5.36 7.10 -5.31
CA LEU A 61 4.72 8.25 -5.97
C LEU A 61 5.08 9.56 -5.29
N VAL A 62 5.01 9.61 -3.96
CA VAL A 62 5.37 10.80 -3.17
C VAL A 62 6.83 11.14 -3.39
N PHE A 63 7.72 10.15 -3.32
CA PHE A 63 9.14 10.32 -3.55
C PHE A 63 9.44 10.83 -4.97
N TYR A 64 8.86 10.22 -5.99
CA TYR A 64 9.03 10.63 -7.38
C TYR A 64 8.56 12.08 -7.61
N ARG A 65 7.39 12.43 -7.06
CA ARG A 65 6.80 13.77 -7.14
C ARG A 65 7.68 14.81 -6.45
N ASP A 66 8.21 14.50 -5.27
CA ASP A 66 9.03 15.43 -4.50
C ASP A 66 10.44 15.57 -5.07
N ARG A 67 10.99 14.50 -5.67
CA ARG A 67 12.28 14.54 -6.38
C ARG A 67 12.23 15.48 -7.57
N LYS A 68 11.16 15.42 -8.38
CA LYS A 68 10.95 16.35 -9.50
C LYS A 68 10.81 17.81 -9.08
N ARG A 69 10.40 18.07 -7.84
CA ARG A 69 10.22 19.42 -7.28
C ARG A 69 11.46 19.92 -6.51
N GLY A 70 12.57 19.18 -6.53
CA GLY A 70 13.79 19.53 -5.80
C GLY A 70 13.63 19.52 -4.28
N LYS A 71 12.59 18.87 -3.74
CA LYS A 71 12.29 18.84 -2.29
C LYS A 71 12.98 17.70 -1.54
N VAL A 72 13.55 16.75 -2.27
CA VAL A 72 14.27 15.61 -1.69
C VAL A 72 15.64 16.08 -1.25
N LYS A 73 15.85 16.17 0.06
CA LYS A 73 17.18 16.43 0.64
C LYS A 73 18.10 15.25 0.36
N PRO A 74 19.42 15.49 0.17
CA PRO A 74 20.38 14.41 0.15
C PRO A 74 20.27 13.60 1.45
N PRO A 75 20.52 12.28 1.40
CA PRO A 75 20.48 11.47 2.59
C PRO A 75 21.42 12.02 3.67
N ALA A 76 21.06 11.88 4.94
CA ALA A 76 21.85 12.40 6.06
C ALA A 76 23.29 11.84 6.09
N TRP A 77 23.53 10.66 5.50
CA TRP A 77 24.86 10.07 5.35
C TRP A 77 25.69 10.65 4.20
N LYS A 78 25.15 11.57 3.40
CA LYS A 78 25.83 12.26 2.29
C LYS A 78 26.09 13.75 2.55
N THR A 79 25.66 14.31 3.67
CA THR A 79 26.02 15.67 4.07
C THR A 79 27.44 15.66 4.64
N LYS A 80 28.43 15.93 3.77
CA LYS A 80 29.76 16.43 4.14
C LYS A 80 29.86 17.87 3.67
#